data_AF-A0A9X9A3T6-F1
#
_entry.id   AF-A0A9X9A3T6-F1
#
_cell.length_a   1.000
_cell.length_b   1.000
_cell.length_c   1.000
_cell.angle_alpha   90.00
_cell.angle_beta   90.00
_cell.angle_gamma   90.00
#
_symmetry.space_group_name_H-M   'P 1'
#
loop_
_entity.id
_entity.type
_entity.pdbx_description
1 polymer ?
#
loop_
_entity_poly.entity_id
_entity_poly.type
_entity_poly.pdbx_seq_one_letter_code
_entity_poly.pdbx_strand_id
1 'polypeptide(L)'
;GDITWGEIYGIQPFGNQLIKVNLTGQDIRDILNQQWQKDITRMLQISGIQYTWDANKPNGEKVTSIRLTNGEEIIPSKTYSVVANAFLASGGDGFVSFKNGKD
;
A
#
# COMPACT_ATOMS: atom_id res chain seq x y z
N GLY A 1 25.73 -13.51 -4.28
CA GLY A 1 26.37 -13.47 -5.61
C GLY A 1 26.23 -12.09 -6.17
N ASP A 2 26.85 -11.81 -7.32
CA ASP A 2 26.75 -10.51 -7.98
C ASP A 2 25.32 -10.25 -8.47
N ILE A 3 24.86 -8.99 -8.39
CA ILE A 3 23.54 -8.56 -8.87
C ILE A 3 23.74 -7.89 -10.23
N THR A 4 23.12 -8.44 -11.27
CA THR A 4 23.19 -7.95 -12.65
C THR A 4 21.96 -7.12 -13.01
N TRP A 5 22.11 -6.24 -14.01
CA TRP A 5 20.99 -5.43 -14.52
C TRP A 5 19.87 -6.30 -15.12
N GLY A 6 20.22 -7.42 -15.76
CA GLY A 6 19.25 -8.38 -16.31
C GLY A 6 18.38 -9.04 -15.24
N GLU A 7 18.96 -9.32 -14.06
CA GLU A 7 18.21 -9.85 -12.91
C GLU A 7 17.26 -8.80 -12.32
N ILE A 8 17.69 -7.54 -12.22
CA ILE A 8 16.82 -6.43 -11.75
C ILE A 8 15.67 -6.18 -12.74
N TYR A 9 15.93 -6.16 -14.05
CA TYR A 9 14.89 -5.99 -15.06
C TYR A 9 13.91 -7.15 -15.09
N GLY A 10 14.37 -8.39 -14.87
CA GLY A 10 13.52 -9.57 -14.75
C GLY A 10 12.53 -9.51 -13.58
N ILE A 11 12.89 -8.82 -12.50
CA ILE A 11 12.05 -8.66 -11.29
C ILE A 11 11.03 -7.52 -11.47
N GLN A 12 11.37 -6.44 -12.17
CA GLN A 12 10.48 -5.30 -12.41
C GLN A 12 10.48 -4.87 -13.89
N PRO A 13 9.87 -5.67 -14.80
CA PRO A 13 9.95 -5.44 -16.24
C PRO A 13 9.07 -4.28 -16.75
N PHE A 14 8.28 -3.65 -15.87
CA PHE A 14 7.21 -2.74 -16.26
C PHE A 14 7.64 -1.28 -16.47
N GLY A 15 8.88 -0.92 -16.13
CA GLY A 15 9.32 0.49 -16.19
C GLY A 15 8.47 1.44 -15.34
N ASN A 16 7.76 0.91 -14.33
CA ASN A 16 6.78 1.67 -13.56
C ASN A 16 7.45 2.85 -12.85
N GLN A 17 6.97 4.06 -13.13
CA GLN A 17 7.37 5.26 -12.39
C GLN A 17 6.85 5.19 -10.95
N LEU A 18 7.62 5.76 -10.03
CA LEU A 18 7.18 6.00 -8.67
C LEU A 18 6.35 7.30 -8.65
N ILE A 19 5.15 7.20 -8.10
CA ILE A 19 4.22 8.31 -7.92
C ILE A 19 4.13 8.62 -6.44
N LYS A 20 4.30 9.90 -6.09
CA LYS A 20 4.11 10.43 -4.75
C LYS A 20 2.74 11.08 -4.68
N VAL A 21 1.94 10.71 -3.70
CA VAL A 21 0.60 11.29 -3.46
C VAL A 21 0.43 11.61 -1.98
N ASN A 22 -0.48 12.54 -1.68
CA ASN A 22 -0.92 12.83 -0.32
C ASN A 22 -2.27 12.13 -0.06
N LEU A 23 -2.31 11.26 0.96
CA LEU A 23 -3.46 10.43 1.33
C LEU A 23 -3.83 10.63 2.80
N THR A 24 -5.11 10.50 3.13
CA THR A 24 -5.51 10.49 4.54
C THR A 24 -5.12 9.17 5.21
N GLY A 25 -5.00 9.16 6.54
CA GLY A 25 -4.79 7.92 7.29
C GLY A 25 -5.92 6.89 7.07
N GLN A 26 -7.14 7.35 6.79
CA GLN A 26 -8.25 6.49 6.41
C GLN A 26 -8.00 5.85 5.04
N ASP A 27 -7.55 6.61 4.04
CA ASP A 27 -7.23 6.06 2.72
C ASP A 27 -6.13 4.97 2.83
N ILE A 28 -5.11 5.20 3.65
CA ILE A 28 -4.06 4.21 3.91
C ILE A 28 -4.64 2.92 4.52
N ARG A 29 -5.57 3.05 5.48
CA ARG A 29 -6.26 1.89 6.06
C ARG A 29 -7.09 1.14 5.03
N ASP A 30 -7.80 1.86 4.16
CA ASP A 30 -8.63 1.26 3.13
C ASP A 30 -7.76 0.53 2.08
N ILE A 31 -6.63 1.12 1.69
CA ILE A 31 -5.63 0.48 0.81
C ILE A 31 -5.13 -0.84 1.40
N LEU A 32 -4.78 -0.85 2.70
CA LEU A 32 -4.33 -2.08 3.36
C LEU A 32 -5.46 -3.11 3.48
N ASN A 33 -6.71 -2.70 3.66
CA ASN A 33 -7.84 -3.63 3.65
C ASN A 33 -8.17 -4.18 2.26
N GLN A 34 -7.85 -3.44 1.18
CA GLN A 34 -8.02 -3.88 -0.22
C GLN A 34 -7.09 -5.04 -0.63
N GLN A 35 -6.11 -5.40 0.21
CA GLN A 35 -5.25 -6.58 0.02
C GLN A 35 -6.04 -7.89 0.02
N TRP A 36 -7.14 -7.97 0.77
CA TRP A 36 -7.98 -9.17 0.87
C TRP A 36 -9.18 -9.07 -0.06
N GLN A 37 -9.06 -9.63 -1.25
CA GLN A 37 -10.13 -9.70 -2.24
C GLN A 37 -10.86 -11.03 -2.11
N LYS A 38 -12.01 -11.14 -2.79
CA LYS A 38 -12.88 -12.31 -2.69
C LYS A 38 -12.15 -13.63 -2.98
N ASP A 39 -11.33 -13.64 -4.03
CA ASP A 39 -10.73 -14.86 -4.58
C ASP A 39 -9.19 -14.87 -4.53
N ILE A 40 -8.56 -13.75 -4.15
CA ILE A 40 -7.10 -13.61 -4.10
C ILE A 40 -6.67 -12.63 -3.01
N THR A 41 -5.55 -12.93 -2.35
CA THR A 41 -4.88 -11.96 -1.47
C THR A 41 -3.70 -11.36 -2.20
N ARG A 42 -3.71 -10.04 -2.37
CA ARG A 42 -2.63 -9.25 -2.97
C ARG A 42 -1.92 -8.49 -1.86
N MET A 43 -1.01 -9.17 -1.16
CA MET A 43 -0.31 -8.58 -0.03
C MET A 43 0.66 -7.49 -0.51
N LEU A 44 0.45 -6.26 -0.06
CA LEU A 44 1.32 -5.13 -0.34
C LEU A 44 2.64 -5.29 0.42
N GLN A 45 3.72 -5.02 -0.30
CA GLN A 45 5.00 -4.75 0.34
C GLN A 45 4.99 -3.31 0.86
N ILE A 46 5.42 -3.13 2.10
CA ILE A 46 5.33 -1.86 2.82
C ILE A 46 6.70 -1.36 3.27
N SER A 47 6.82 -0.05 3.45
CA SER A 47 7.93 0.63 4.09
C SER A 47 7.42 1.85 4.85
N GLY A 48 8.14 2.29 5.88
CA GLY A 48 7.79 3.47 6.69
C GLY A 48 6.64 3.25 7.69
N ILE A 49 5.89 2.16 7.58
CA ILE A 49 4.83 1.76 8.51
C ILE A 49 5.03 0.32 9.03
N GLN A 50 4.30 0.01 10.09
CA GLN A 50 4.00 -1.33 10.60
C GLN A 50 2.47 -1.41 10.78
N TYR A 51 1.87 -2.57 10.53
CA TYR A 51 0.44 -2.76 10.77
C TYR A 51 0.14 -4.18 11.24
N THR A 52 -0.99 -4.32 11.92
CA THR A 52 -1.52 -5.62 12.35
C THR A 52 -2.87 -5.87 11.69
N TRP A 53 -3.22 -7.13 11.50
CA TRP A 53 -4.55 -7.51 11.01
C TRP A 53 -5.08 -8.75 11.73
N ASP A 54 -6.40 -8.92 11.69
CA ASP A 54 -7.11 -10.10 12.18
C ASP A 54 -7.76 -10.84 11.01
N ALA A 55 -7.35 -12.09 10.78
CA ALA A 55 -7.86 -12.91 9.69
C ALA A 55 -9.34 -13.30 9.86
N ASN A 56 -9.88 -13.24 11.09
CA ASN A 56 -11.27 -13.59 11.38
C ASN A 56 -12.27 -12.46 11.11
N LYS A 57 -11.78 -11.22 10.94
CA LYS A 57 -12.62 -10.07 10.58
C LYS A 57 -13.04 -10.13 9.10
N PRO A 58 -14.19 -9.55 8.73
CA PRO A 58 -14.62 -9.48 7.34
C PRO A 58 -13.62 -8.68 6.48
N ASN A 59 -13.55 -8.99 5.18
CA ASN A 59 -12.78 -8.19 4.23
C ASN A 59 -13.26 -6.73 4.28
N GLY A 60 -12.32 -5.77 4.28
CA GLY A 60 -12.63 -4.36 4.55
C GLY A 60 -12.35 -3.94 6.00
N GLU A 61 -12.31 -4.87 6.95
CA GLU A 61 -12.16 -4.56 8.38
C GLU A 61 -11.00 -5.30 9.06
N LYS A 62 -10.17 -6.03 8.30
CA LYS A 62 -9.10 -6.87 8.85
C LYS A 62 -8.00 -6.06 9.52
N VAL A 63 -7.65 -4.88 9.02
CA VAL A 63 -6.57 -4.05 9.59
C VAL A 63 -6.99 -3.52 10.96
N THR A 64 -6.24 -3.85 12.01
CA THR A 64 -6.55 -3.49 13.39
C THR A 64 -5.73 -2.30 13.89
N SER A 65 -4.46 -2.20 13.52
CA SER A 65 -3.60 -1.06 13.88
C SER A 65 -2.65 -0.71 12.75
N ILE A 66 -2.25 0.57 12.67
CA ILE A 66 -1.25 1.06 11.71
C ILE A 66 -0.38 2.09 12.45
N ARG A 67 0.93 1.92 12.40
CA ARG A 67 1.92 2.78 13.05
C ARG A 67 3.02 3.16 12.08
N LEU A 68 3.54 4.37 12.22
CA LEU A 68 4.81 4.76 11.64
C LEU A 68 5.95 4.02 12.35
N THR A 69 7.09 3.90 11.67
CA THR A 69 8.30 3.24 12.24
C THR A 69 8.86 3.93 13.50
N ASN A 70 8.53 5.21 13.73
CA ASN A 70 8.85 5.92 14.97
C ASN A 70 7.88 5.59 16.14
N GLY A 71 6.89 4.71 15.91
CA GLY A 71 5.90 4.27 16.89
C GLY A 71 4.60 5.08 16.92
N GLU A 72 4.51 6.19 16.20
CA GLU A 72 3.29 7.01 16.16
C GLU A 72 2.17 6.32 15.39
N GLU A 73 0.93 6.41 15.88
CA GLU A 73 -0.22 5.86 15.18
C GLU A 73 -0.61 6.71 13.96
N ILE A 74 -1.00 6.04 12.87
CA ILE A 74 -1.63 6.72 11.73
C ILE A 74 -3.02 7.19 12.18
N ILE A 75 -3.25 8.50 12.11
CA ILE A 75 -4.51 9.13 12.50
C ILE A 75 -5.40 9.22 11.25
N PRO A 76 -6.64 8.70 11.27
CA PRO A 76 -7.49 8.62 10.07
C PRO A 76 -7.69 9.95 9.34
N SER A 77 -7.82 11.05 10.07
CA SER A 77 -8.06 12.38 9.52
C SER A 77 -6.79 13.15 9.11
N LYS A 78 -5.59 12.66 9.45
CA LYS A 78 -4.33 13.31 9.06
C LYS A 78 -3.92 12.88 7.67
N THR A 79 -3.23 13.78 6.96
CA THR A 79 -2.66 13.52 5.64
C THR A 79 -1.21 13.08 5.76
N TYR A 80 -0.83 12.09 4.95
CA TYR A 80 0.49 11.50 4.88
C TYR A 80 0.95 11.44 3.42
N SER A 81 2.25 11.63 3.21
CA SER A 81 2.82 11.41 1.89
C SER A 81 3.14 9.93 1.69
N VAL A 82 2.65 9.38 0.59
CA VAL A 82 2.78 7.96 0.23
C VAL A 82 3.39 7.87 -1.16
N VAL A 83 4.30 6.91 -1.34
CA VAL A 83 4.88 6.59 -2.65
C VAL A 83 4.43 5.19 -3.06
N ALA A 84 3.91 5.06 -4.27
CA ALA A 84 3.55 3.79 -4.88
C ALA A 84 3.98 3.79 -6.36
N ASN A 85 4.03 2.62 -6.98
CA ASN A 85 4.23 2.55 -8.42
C ASN A 85 2.96 3.04 -9.17
N ALA A 86 3.12 3.54 -10.39
CA ALA A 86 2.04 4.14 -11.17
C ALA A 86 0.80 3.23 -11.38
N PHE A 87 1.00 1.90 -11.48
CA PHE A 87 -0.11 0.96 -11.60
C PHE A 87 -0.98 0.94 -10.33
N LEU A 88 -0.38 0.87 -9.14
CA LEU A 88 -1.13 0.97 -7.89
C LEU A 88 -1.72 2.37 -7.68
N ALA A 89 -0.97 3.43 -7.98
CA ALA A 89 -1.43 4.81 -7.84
C ALA A 89 -2.69 5.10 -8.68
N SER A 90 -2.82 4.44 -9.84
CA SER A 90 -4.00 4.50 -10.71
C SER A 90 -5.12 3.51 -10.33
N GLY A 91 -5.01 2.85 -9.17
CA GLY A 91 -5.99 1.91 -8.64
C GLY A 91 -5.96 0.51 -9.27
N GLY A 92 -4.84 0.14 -9.90
CA GLY A 92 -4.60 -1.20 -10.40
C GLY A 92 -4.76 -2.25 -9.31
N ASP A 93 -5.04 -3.49 -9.72
CA ASP A 93 -5.24 -4.63 -8.81
C ASP A 93 -6.33 -4.40 -7.76
N GLY A 94 -7.27 -3.47 -7.95
CA GLY A 94 -8.35 -3.21 -7.01
C GLY A 94 -7.99 -2.29 -5.84
N PHE A 95 -6.78 -1.70 -5.84
CA PHE A 95 -6.36 -0.72 -4.82
C PHE A 95 -6.92 0.68 -5.08
N VAL A 96 -8.24 0.78 -5.23
CA VAL A 96 -8.93 1.98 -5.72
C VAL A 96 -8.74 3.20 -4.81
N SER A 97 -8.46 3.00 -3.53
CA SER A 97 -8.28 4.09 -2.57
C SER A 97 -7.02 4.93 -2.82
N PHE A 98 -6.04 4.43 -3.61
CA PHE A 98 -4.92 5.27 -4.07
C PHE A 98 -5.38 6.45 -4.93
N LYS A 99 -6.53 6.33 -5.64
CA LYS A 99 -7.08 7.40 -6.48
C LYS A 99 -7.56 8.63 -5.69
N ASN A 100 -7.72 8.49 -4.38
CA ASN A 100 -8.05 9.61 -3.50
C ASN A 100 -6.85 10.54 -3.28
N GLY A 101 -5.65 10.10 -3.68
CA GLY A 101 -4.41 10.85 -3.55
C GLY A 101 -4.47 12.18 -4.28
N LYS A 102 -3.97 13.23 -3.62
CA LYS A 102 -3.83 14.58 -4.18
C LYS A 102 -2.36 14.98 -4.26
N ASP A 103 -2.04 15.87 -5.18
CA ASP A 103 -0.72 16.50 -5.28
C ASP A 103 -0.44 17.44 -4.09
#